data_AF-A0A9E4HLF5-F1
#
_entry.id   AF-A0A9E4HLF5-F1
#
_cell.length_a   1.000
_cell.length_b   1.000
_cell.length_c   1.000
_cell.angle_alpha   90.00
_cell.angle_beta   90.00
_cell.angle_gamma   90.00
#
_symmetry.space_group_name_H-M   'P 1'
#
loop_
_entity.id
_entity.type
_entity.pdbx_description
1 polymer ?
#
loop_
_entity_poly.entity_id
_entity_poly.type
_entity_poly.pdbx_seq_one_letter_code
_entity_poly.pdbx_strand_id
1 'polypeptide(L)'
;ARGEDGLPFSEFFETFFGGAPPAGRAAGGARRAPASRGRTVEQPLELTLEEAFAGVTRRLVPATGPQRSAVDVRIPPGVADGSRVRVAGRGGPGPAGAGDLMLRVRIASHPVFTRRGHDLSTRCSLPLTTAVLGGEARISAIDGGSVRLKVPPGTQQGQAFRIRGRGMPLPPPGEGRGDLYATAHVELPRRLTAEARRHFEALAALAKDDEVDPPPPSRATPPEA
;
A
#
# COMPACT_ATOMS: atom_id res chain seq x y z
N ALA A 1 4.63 -15.03 90.22
CA ALA A 1 3.43 -15.11 89.35
C ALA A 1 3.51 -14.03 88.28
N ARG A 2 3.71 -14.44 87.02
CA ARG A 2 3.66 -13.75 85.72
C ARG A 2 4.33 -14.75 84.75
N GLY A 3 3.65 -15.46 83.85
CA GLY A 3 2.74 -14.98 82.80
C GLY A 3 3.62 -14.47 81.65
N GLU A 4 3.86 -15.30 80.60
CA GLU A 4 3.19 -15.21 79.27
C GLU A 4 3.79 -14.03 78.43
N ASP A 5 4.13 -14.07 77.14
CA ASP A 5 3.79 -14.92 76.01
C ASP A 5 4.75 -14.67 74.83
N GLY A 6 4.77 -15.62 73.90
CA GLY A 6 5.44 -15.51 72.60
C GLY A 6 4.87 -14.39 71.73
N LEU A 7 5.76 -13.78 70.95
CA LEU A 7 5.43 -12.78 69.94
C LEU A 7 4.60 -13.43 68.82
N PRO A 8 3.36 -13.01 68.56
CA PRO A 8 2.61 -13.47 67.40
C PRO A 8 3.11 -12.73 66.15
N PHE A 9 3.26 -13.50 65.07
CA PHE A 9 3.67 -13.09 63.71
C PHE A 9 2.71 -12.11 63.00
N SER A 10 1.92 -11.31 63.74
CA SER A 10 0.84 -10.46 63.22
C SER A 10 1.18 -8.98 63.01
N GLU A 11 2.32 -8.49 63.47
CA GLU A 11 2.72 -7.07 63.34
C GLU A 11 3.19 -6.66 61.92
N PHE A 12 3.56 -7.62 61.06
CA PHE A 12 4.06 -7.29 59.72
C PHE A 12 2.93 -7.18 58.66
N PHE A 13 1.71 -7.63 58.96
CA PHE A 13 0.62 -7.69 57.98
C PHE A 13 -0.38 -6.53 58.09
N GLU A 14 -0.37 -5.73 59.17
CA GLU A 14 -1.29 -4.61 59.36
C GLU A 14 -0.91 -3.31 58.62
N THR A 15 0.28 -3.26 58.01
CA THR A 15 0.61 -2.14 57.09
C THR A 15 -0.13 -2.26 55.75
N PHE A 16 -0.77 -3.41 55.45
CA PHE A 16 -1.26 -3.71 54.11
C PHE A 16 -2.78 -3.81 53.94
N PHE A 17 -3.61 -3.98 54.97
CA PHE A 17 -5.07 -4.07 54.79
C PHE A 17 -5.88 -3.49 55.97
N GLY A 18 -6.32 -2.24 55.84
CA GLY A 18 -7.55 -1.77 56.49
C GLY A 18 -7.39 -0.87 57.72
N GLY A 19 -7.11 0.42 57.49
CA GLY A 19 -7.28 1.47 58.49
C GLY A 19 -7.64 2.80 57.83
N ALA A 20 -8.83 3.31 58.11
CA ALA A 20 -9.34 4.57 57.58
C ALA A 20 -8.39 5.74 57.88
N PRO A 21 -8.10 6.65 56.93
CA PRO A 21 -7.22 7.78 57.19
C PRO A 21 -7.91 8.81 58.10
N PRO A 22 -7.16 9.44 59.02
CA PRO A 22 -7.70 10.40 59.98
C PRO A 22 -8.17 11.68 59.27
N ALA A 23 -9.35 12.14 59.68
CA ALA A 23 -9.92 13.42 59.28
C ALA A 23 -9.02 14.57 59.78
N GLY A 24 -8.24 15.15 58.87
CA GLY A 24 -7.37 16.28 59.12
C GLY A 24 -7.30 17.21 57.91
N ARG A 25 -7.84 18.42 58.07
CA ARG A 25 -7.61 19.64 57.28
C ARG A 25 -7.65 19.50 55.74
N ALA A 26 -8.79 19.89 55.19
CA ALA A 26 -8.94 20.30 53.80
C ALA A 26 -8.04 21.52 53.50
N ALA A 27 -6.84 21.26 53.00
CA ALA A 27 -6.12 22.18 52.13
C ALA A 27 -6.37 21.68 50.70
N GLY A 28 -7.31 22.32 50.00
CA GLY A 28 -7.61 22.08 48.60
C GLY A 28 -6.43 22.49 47.72
N GLY A 29 -5.34 21.74 47.78
CA GLY A 29 -4.30 21.76 46.77
C GLY A 29 -4.88 21.09 45.54
N ALA A 30 -5.50 21.87 44.66
CA ALA A 30 -5.81 21.44 43.31
C ALA A 30 -4.49 20.95 42.69
N ARG A 31 -4.31 19.62 42.63
CA ARG A 31 -3.26 19.03 41.80
C ARG A 31 -3.55 19.54 40.40
N ARG A 32 -2.81 20.55 39.96
CA ARG A 32 -2.86 21.06 38.59
C ARG A 32 -2.67 19.83 37.72
N ALA A 33 -3.73 19.39 37.04
CA ALA A 33 -3.62 18.33 36.06
C ALA A 33 -2.47 18.72 35.13
N PRO A 34 -1.53 17.80 34.82
CA PRO A 34 -0.45 18.12 33.91
C PRO A 34 -1.06 18.65 32.62
N ALA A 35 -0.58 19.81 32.17
CA ALA A 35 -1.06 20.43 30.95
C ALA A 35 -1.01 19.38 29.82
N SER A 36 -2.15 19.14 29.16
CA SER A 36 -2.21 18.14 28.09
C SER A 36 -1.66 18.72 26.79
N ARG A 37 -1.01 17.86 25.99
CA ARG A 37 -0.71 18.20 24.59
C ARG A 37 -2.01 18.37 23.81
N GLY A 38 -1.95 19.20 22.78
CA GLY A 38 -3.10 19.40 21.89
C GLY A 38 -3.50 18.13 21.15
N ARG A 39 -4.68 18.15 20.53
CA ARG A 39 -5.25 16.98 19.85
C ARG A 39 -4.42 16.55 18.64
N THR A 40 -4.35 15.25 18.40
CA THR A 40 -3.86 14.73 17.12
C THR A 40 -4.86 15.07 16.02
N VAL A 41 -4.37 15.57 14.88
CA VAL A 41 -5.19 15.90 13.71
C VAL A 41 -4.87 14.89 12.63
N GLU A 42 -5.90 14.29 12.02
CA GLU A 42 -5.72 13.45 10.84
C GLU A 42 -6.03 14.26 9.58
N GLN A 43 -5.17 14.16 8.56
CA GLN A 43 -5.37 14.81 7.26
C GLN A 43 -5.09 13.80 6.14
N PRO A 44 -5.99 13.65 5.14
CA PRO A 44 -5.71 12.81 3.99
C PRO A 44 -4.62 13.45 3.12
N LEU A 45 -3.75 12.61 2.57
CA LEU A 45 -2.72 12.99 1.62
C LEU A 45 -2.86 12.13 0.37
N GLU A 46 -3.36 12.74 -0.70
CA GLU A 46 -3.50 12.08 -1.99
C GLU A 46 -2.17 12.09 -2.74
N LEU A 47 -1.76 10.92 -3.24
CA LEU A 47 -0.55 10.73 -4.03
C LEU A 47 -0.90 9.99 -5.32
N THR A 48 -0.17 10.28 -6.39
CA THR A 48 -0.21 9.42 -7.57
C THR A 48 0.63 8.15 -7.34
N LEU A 49 0.46 7.15 -8.21
CA LEU A 49 1.24 5.91 -8.11
C LEU A 49 2.73 6.17 -8.39
N GLU A 50 3.06 7.10 -9.28
CA GLU A 50 4.41 7.55 -9.61
C GLU A 50 5.07 8.27 -8.43
N GLU A 51 4.31 9.13 -7.73
CA GLU A 51 4.78 9.79 -6.51
C GLU A 51 5.03 8.79 -5.39
N ALA A 52 4.14 7.80 -5.23
CA ALA A 52 4.35 6.70 -4.31
C ALA A 52 5.55 5.82 -4.71
N PHE A 53 5.86 5.71 -6.00
CA PHE A 53 7.00 4.95 -6.51
C PHE A 53 8.33 5.67 -6.26
N ALA A 54 8.45 6.94 -6.63
CA ALA A 54 9.68 7.71 -6.50
C ALA A 54 9.94 8.20 -5.07
N GLY A 55 8.87 8.34 -4.27
CA GLY A 55 8.89 9.11 -3.04
C GLY A 55 8.84 10.60 -3.35
N VAL A 56 8.24 11.38 -2.44
CA VAL A 56 8.02 12.82 -2.67
C VAL A 56 8.17 13.58 -1.36
N THR A 57 8.71 14.79 -1.44
CA THR A 57 8.64 15.77 -0.36
C THR A 57 7.48 16.70 -0.63
N ARG A 58 6.44 16.66 0.21
CA ARG A 58 5.27 17.53 0.10
C ARG A 58 5.34 18.63 1.13
N ARG A 59 5.27 19.87 0.67
CA ARG A 59 5.07 21.03 1.52
C ARG A 59 3.59 21.14 1.87
N LEU A 60 3.26 20.96 3.15
CA LEU A 60 1.89 21.01 3.65
C LEU A 60 1.73 22.14 4.65
N VAL A 61 0.63 22.87 4.55
CA VAL A 61 0.21 23.82 5.58
C VAL A 61 -0.83 23.10 6.44
N PRO A 62 -0.55 22.82 7.72
CA PRO A 62 -1.52 22.17 8.59
C PRO A 62 -2.81 22.99 8.65
N ALA A 63 -3.96 22.34 8.46
CA ALA A 63 -5.27 23.00 8.55
C ALA A 63 -5.57 23.49 9.97
N THR A 64 -4.86 23.00 10.99
CA THR A 64 -5.06 23.33 12.40
C THR A 64 -3.73 23.34 13.14
N GLY A 65 -3.52 24.33 14.00
CA GLY A 65 -2.31 24.50 14.82
C GLY A 65 -1.99 25.97 15.06
N PRO A 66 -1.22 26.30 16.11
CA PRO A 66 -0.83 27.69 16.41
C PRO A 66 0.16 28.25 15.37
N GLN A 67 0.92 27.37 14.70
CA GLN A 67 1.76 27.72 13.56
C GLN A 67 1.13 27.20 12.26
N ARG A 68 0.57 28.11 11.46
CA ARG A 68 0.19 27.86 10.05
C ARG A 68 1.40 27.90 9.11
N SER A 69 2.59 27.58 9.61
CA SER A 69 3.79 27.54 8.79
C SER A 69 3.81 26.26 7.96
N ALA A 70 4.25 26.38 6.72
CA ALA A 70 4.40 25.24 5.83
C ALA A 70 5.47 24.29 6.38
N VAL A 71 5.20 22.98 6.34
CA VAL A 71 6.09 21.93 6.79
C VAL A 71 6.39 21.02 5.60
N ASP A 72 7.67 20.74 5.39
CA ASP A 72 8.11 19.81 4.37
C ASP A 72 8.09 18.39 4.94
N VAL A 73 7.19 17.56 4.42
CA VAL A 73 7.01 16.17 4.84
C VAL A 73 7.58 15.26 3.75
N ARG A 74 8.55 14.44 4.13
CA ARG A 74 9.16 13.46 3.24
C ARG A 74 8.40 12.14 3.31
N ILE A 75 7.92 11.69 2.16
CA ILE A 75 7.24 10.42 2.00
C ILE A 75 8.23 9.46 1.34
N PRO A 76 8.53 8.31 1.97
CA PRO A 76 9.46 7.36 1.40
C PRO A 76 8.90 6.71 0.12
N PRO A 77 9.77 6.32 -0.82
CA PRO A 77 9.37 5.51 -1.96
C PRO A 77 8.77 4.18 -1.48
N GLY A 78 7.78 3.67 -2.20
CA GLY A 78 7.14 2.39 -1.91
C GLY A 78 6.01 2.46 -0.89
N VAL A 79 5.67 3.65 -0.37
CA VAL A 79 4.59 3.84 0.62
C VAL A 79 3.31 3.13 0.17
N ALA A 80 2.69 2.36 1.05
CA ALA A 80 1.46 1.63 0.74
C ALA A 80 0.24 2.54 0.88
N ASP A 81 -0.84 2.20 0.17
CA ASP A 81 -2.13 2.86 0.39
C ASP A 81 -2.59 2.67 1.84
N GLY A 82 -3.17 3.71 2.44
CA GLY A 82 -3.60 3.70 3.84
C GLY A 82 -2.48 3.90 4.87
N SER A 83 -1.22 4.02 4.45
CA SER A 83 -0.09 4.29 5.36
C SER A 83 -0.29 5.58 6.15
N ARG A 84 0.24 5.61 7.38
CA ARG A 84 0.14 6.74 8.30
C ARG A 84 1.52 7.37 8.51
N VAL A 85 1.66 8.66 8.18
CA VAL A 85 2.91 9.42 8.38
C VAL A 85 2.70 10.44 9.50
N ARG A 86 3.48 10.31 10.58
CA ARG A 86 3.39 11.19 11.74
C ARG A 86 4.32 12.39 11.60
N VAL A 87 3.77 13.59 11.77
CA VAL A 87 4.49 14.86 11.83
C VAL A 87 4.32 15.43 13.24
N ALA A 88 5.39 15.35 14.03
CA ALA A 88 5.35 15.70 15.45
C ALA A 88 5.09 17.20 15.68
N GLY A 89 4.24 17.53 16.64
CA GLY A 89 4.01 18.92 17.06
C GLY A 89 3.29 19.82 16.05
N ARG A 90 2.65 19.24 15.02
CA ARG A 90 1.90 19.95 13.97
C ARG A 90 0.39 19.71 14.02
N GLY A 91 -0.11 19.12 15.11
CA GLY A 91 -1.52 18.91 15.38
C GLY A 91 -2.20 20.12 16.00
N GLY A 92 -3.34 19.88 16.64
CA GLY A 92 -4.14 20.94 17.26
C GLY A 92 -3.42 21.61 18.44
N PRO A 93 -3.78 22.86 18.77
CA PRO A 93 -3.20 23.58 19.91
C PRO A 93 -3.58 22.90 21.24
N GLY A 94 -2.69 22.97 22.23
CA GLY A 94 -2.95 22.53 23.60
C GLY A 94 -2.08 23.26 24.63
N PRO A 95 -2.47 23.25 25.91
CA PRO A 95 -1.77 24.00 26.97
C PRO A 95 -0.29 23.59 27.17
N ALA A 96 0.08 22.35 26.86
CA ALA A 96 1.46 21.86 26.90
C ALA A 96 2.14 21.76 25.51
N GLY A 97 1.62 22.50 24.52
CA GLY A 97 2.12 22.48 23.15
C GLY A 97 1.15 21.77 22.19
N ALA A 98 1.44 21.89 20.89
CA ALA A 98 0.63 21.30 19.85
C ALA A 98 0.71 19.76 19.87
N GLY A 99 -0.39 19.11 19.46
CA GLY A 99 -0.43 17.66 19.21
C GLY A 99 0.34 17.25 17.95
N ASP A 100 0.13 16.03 17.50
CA ASP A 100 0.74 15.51 16.26
C ASP A 100 -0.21 15.63 15.06
N LEU A 101 0.34 15.79 13.86
CA LEU A 101 -0.40 15.66 12.61
C LEU A 101 -0.15 14.26 12.03
N MET A 102 -1.22 13.53 11.79
CA MET A 102 -1.18 12.21 11.17
C MET A 102 -1.68 12.32 9.73
N LEU A 103 -0.80 12.05 8.78
CA LEU A 103 -1.16 12.06 7.36
C LEU A 103 -1.57 10.65 6.97
N ARG A 104 -2.79 10.49 6.47
CA ARG A 104 -3.28 9.23 5.92
C ARG A 104 -3.08 9.24 4.41
N VAL A 105 -2.13 8.45 3.93
CA VAL A 105 -1.83 8.34 2.50
C VAL A 105 -2.98 7.66 1.78
N ARG A 106 -3.40 8.25 0.66
CA ARG A 106 -4.34 7.67 -0.30
C ARG A 106 -3.70 7.70 -1.68
N ILE A 107 -3.53 6.54 -2.30
CA ILE A 107 -2.96 6.44 -3.64
C ILE A 107 -4.11 6.43 -4.64
N ALA A 108 -4.09 7.39 -5.57
CA ALA A 108 -5.07 7.46 -6.64
C ALA A 108 -4.96 6.24 -7.58
N SER A 109 -6.10 5.77 -8.10
CA SER A 109 -6.12 4.72 -9.11
C SER A 109 -5.38 5.17 -10.38
N HIS A 110 -4.49 4.31 -10.89
CA HIS A 110 -3.71 4.63 -12.09
C HIS A 110 -4.37 4.00 -13.35
N PRO A 111 -4.42 4.71 -14.49
CA PRO A 111 -5.13 4.22 -15.70
C PRO A 111 -4.50 2.98 -16.35
N VAL A 112 -3.18 2.80 -16.20
CA VAL A 112 -2.41 1.71 -16.86
C VAL A 112 -1.97 0.63 -15.89
N PHE A 113 -1.79 0.96 -14.61
CA PHE A 113 -1.14 0.09 -13.64
C PHE A 113 -2.09 -0.18 -12.49
N THR A 114 -2.18 -1.45 -12.10
CA THR A 114 -2.87 -1.87 -10.88
C THR A 114 -1.83 -2.36 -9.90
N ARG A 115 -1.75 -1.74 -8.72
CA ARG A 115 -0.84 -2.16 -7.65
C ARG A 115 -1.50 -3.22 -6.77
N ARG A 116 -0.80 -4.33 -6.52
CA ARG A 116 -1.16 -5.36 -5.55
C ARG A 116 0.03 -5.60 -4.63
N GLY A 117 -0.02 -5.08 -3.40
CA GLY A 117 1.14 -5.09 -2.50
C GLY A 117 2.31 -4.29 -3.08
N HIS A 118 3.41 -4.97 -3.39
CA HIS A 118 4.58 -4.38 -4.05
C HIS A 118 4.63 -4.65 -5.56
N ASP A 119 3.75 -5.52 -6.05
CA ASP A 119 3.71 -5.89 -7.45
C ASP A 119 2.80 -4.95 -8.24
N LEU A 120 3.16 -4.75 -9.50
CA LEU A 120 2.37 -3.98 -10.46
C LEU A 120 1.82 -4.92 -11.52
N SER A 121 0.59 -4.68 -11.96
CA SER A 121 -0.02 -5.35 -13.09
C SER A 121 -0.35 -4.33 -14.17
N THR A 122 -0.05 -4.66 -15.42
CA THR A 122 -0.36 -3.83 -16.59
C THR A 122 -0.87 -4.68 -17.74
N ARG A 123 -1.57 -4.04 -18.68
CA ARG A 123 -1.99 -4.67 -19.93
C ARG A 123 -0.93 -4.42 -21.00
N CYS A 124 -0.49 -5.49 -21.67
CA CYS A 124 0.40 -5.41 -22.82
C CYS A 124 -0.42 -5.68 -24.08
N SER A 125 -0.71 -4.64 -24.86
CA SER A 125 -1.34 -4.78 -26.17
C SER A 125 -0.37 -5.41 -27.15
N LEU A 126 -0.78 -6.52 -27.76
CA LEU A 126 0.02 -7.30 -28.70
C LEU A 126 -0.74 -7.46 -30.03
N PRO A 127 -0.10 -7.22 -31.18
CA PRO A 127 -0.68 -7.59 -32.47
C PRO A 127 -0.90 -9.10 -32.55
N LEU A 128 -1.97 -9.53 -33.24
CA LEU A 128 -2.26 -10.95 -33.49
C LEU A 128 -1.04 -11.69 -34.07
N THR A 129 -0.33 -11.08 -35.01
CA THR A 129 0.86 -11.69 -35.62
C THR A 129 1.97 -11.94 -34.61
N THR A 130 2.22 -11.01 -33.68
CA THR A 130 3.22 -11.18 -32.61
C THR A 130 2.79 -12.25 -31.61
N ALA A 131 1.49 -12.36 -31.31
CA ALA A 131 0.98 -13.41 -30.43
C ALA A 131 1.16 -14.81 -31.06
N VAL A 132 0.88 -14.94 -32.36
CA VAL A 132 0.97 -16.21 -33.10
C VAL A 132 2.43 -16.59 -33.40
N LEU A 133 3.18 -15.69 -34.04
CA LEU A 133 4.53 -15.97 -34.54
C LEU A 133 5.63 -15.75 -33.48
N GLY A 134 5.29 -15.11 -32.36
CA GLY A 134 6.26 -14.62 -31.39
C GLY A 134 6.93 -13.32 -31.84
N GLY A 135 7.71 -12.72 -30.95
CA GLY A 135 8.44 -11.50 -31.24
C GLY A 135 8.85 -10.75 -29.98
N GLU A 136 8.89 -9.43 -30.09
CA GLU A 136 9.20 -8.53 -28.98
C GLU A 136 8.10 -7.49 -28.81
N ALA A 137 7.75 -7.20 -27.56
CA ALA A 137 6.84 -6.13 -27.18
C ALA A 137 7.53 -5.15 -26.23
N ARG A 138 7.19 -3.87 -26.35
CA ARG A 138 7.67 -2.84 -25.42
C ARG A 138 6.57 -2.52 -24.41
N ILE A 139 6.93 -2.59 -23.14
CA ILE A 139 6.02 -2.27 -22.04
C ILE A 139 6.59 -1.07 -21.28
N SER A 140 5.74 -0.07 -21.05
CA SER A 140 6.08 1.05 -20.19
C SER A 140 6.19 0.59 -18.75
N ALA A 141 7.25 1.02 -18.06
CA ALA A 141 7.42 0.83 -16.63
C ALA A 141 7.01 2.11 -15.88
N ILE A 142 6.72 1.97 -14.59
CA ILE A 142 6.29 3.08 -13.73
C ILE A 142 7.39 4.14 -13.51
N ASP A 143 8.66 3.78 -13.73
CA ASP A 143 9.81 4.68 -13.65
C ASP A 143 9.99 5.56 -14.89
N GLY A 144 9.06 5.52 -15.84
CA GLY A 144 9.16 6.19 -17.14
C GLY A 144 10.07 5.46 -18.13
N GLY A 145 10.69 4.36 -17.72
CA GLY A 145 11.47 3.49 -18.60
C GLY A 145 10.58 2.62 -19.49
N SER A 146 11.20 1.94 -20.46
CA SER A 146 10.57 0.87 -21.23
C SER A 146 11.32 -0.44 -21.02
N VAL A 147 10.57 -1.54 -20.97
CA VAL A 147 11.12 -2.89 -20.86
C VAL A 147 10.75 -3.67 -22.11
N ARG A 148 11.74 -4.36 -22.68
CA ARG A 148 11.52 -5.32 -23.77
C ARG A 148 11.06 -6.64 -23.18
N LEU A 149 9.87 -7.08 -23.57
CA LEU A 149 9.33 -8.39 -23.29
C LEU A 149 9.47 -9.27 -24.52
N LYS A 150 10.16 -10.40 -24.36
CA LYS A 150 10.20 -11.44 -25.38
C LYS A 150 8.89 -12.23 -25.31
N VAL A 151 8.11 -12.18 -26.39
CA VAL A 151 6.82 -12.85 -26.51
C VAL A 151 7.05 -14.18 -27.25
N PRO A 152 6.80 -15.33 -26.61
CA PRO A 152 6.90 -16.62 -27.28
C PRO A 152 5.78 -16.79 -28.32
N PRO A 153 6.01 -17.58 -29.39
CA PRO A 153 4.96 -17.95 -30.32
C PRO A 153 3.82 -18.69 -29.60
N GLY A 154 2.59 -18.55 -30.11
CA GLY A 154 1.40 -19.14 -29.51
C GLY A 154 0.97 -18.50 -28.18
N THR A 155 1.35 -17.24 -27.91
CA THR A 155 0.93 -16.52 -26.72
C THR A 155 -0.59 -16.33 -26.71
N GLN A 156 -1.22 -16.73 -25.60
CA GLN A 156 -2.67 -16.71 -25.46
C GLN A 156 -3.19 -15.39 -24.87
N GLN A 157 -4.46 -15.08 -25.14
CA GLN A 157 -5.15 -13.96 -24.51
C GLN A 157 -5.17 -14.13 -22.99
N GLY A 158 -4.79 -13.08 -22.25
CA GLY A 158 -4.77 -13.11 -20.79
C GLY A 158 -3.54 -13.80 -20.18
N GLN A 159 -2.62 -14.32 -20.99
CA GLN A 159 -1.36 -14.88 -20.49
C GLN A 159 -0.53 -13.80 -19.79
N ALA A 160 -0.11 -14.06 -18.55
CA ALA A 160 0.66 -13.12 -17.75
C ALA A 160 2.17 -13.40 -17.83
N PHE A 161 2.94 -12.35 -18.15
CA PHE A 161 4.39 -12.37 -18.17
C PHE A 161 4.95 -11.64 -16.95
N ARG A 162 5.77 -12.34 -16.16
CA ARG A 162 6.43 -11.77 -14.98
C ARG A 162 7.77 -11.15 -15.37
N ILE A 163 7.92 -9.86 -15.10
CA ILE A 163 9.14 -9.08 -15.30
C ILE A 163 9.70 -8.74 -13.92
N ARG A 164 10.82 -9.38 -13.57
CA ARG A 164 11.41 -9.28 -12.23
C ARG A 164 11.96 -7.88 -11.95
N GLY A 165 11.72 -7.36 -10.75
CA GLY A 165 12.31 -6.12 -10.23
C GLY A 165 11.77 -4.83 -10.87
N ARG A 166 10.62 -4.90 -11.55
CA ARG A 166 9.98 -3.77 -12.24
C ARG A 166 8.67 -3.30 -11.57
N GLY A 167 8.39 -3.78 -10.36
CA GLY A 167 7.28 -3.33 -9.51
C GLY A 167 7.65 -2.17 -8.59
N MET A 168 6.88 -2.00 -7.51
CA MET A 168 7.10 -0.93 -6.52
C MET A 168 8.32 -1.22 -5.65
N PRO A 169 9.08 -0.20 -5.22
CA PRO A 169 10.14 -0.38 -4.23
C PRO A 169 9.56 -0.79 -2.88
N LEU A 170 10.37 -1.52 -2.10
CA LEU A 170 10.03 -1.79 -0.71
C LEU A 170 10.32 -0.52 0.13
N PRO A 171 9.40 -0.11 1.02
CA PRO A 171 9.66 0.99 1.92
C PRO A 171 10.74 0.60 2.95
N PRO A 172 11.56 1.55 3.42
CA PRO A 172 12.59 1.29 4.42
C PRO A 172 12.01 0.62 5.69
N PRO A 173 12.72 -0.36 6.29
CA PRO A 173 14.09 -0.78 6.00
C PRO A 173 14.25 -1.82 4.87
N GLY A 174 13.16 -2.17 4.16
CA GLY A 174 13.21 -3.14 3.08
C GLY A 174 14.05 -2.66 1.89
N GLU A 175 14.74 -3.59 1.23
CA GLU A 175 15.53 -3.33 0.04
C GLU A 175 14.98 -4.12 -1.15
N GLY A 176 15.12 -3.57 -2.35
CA GLY A 176 14.63 -4.19 -3.59
C GLY A 176 13.31 -3.65 -4.10
N ARG A 177 12.73 -4.37 -5.06
CA ARG A 177 11.50 -4.02 -5.77
C ARG A 177 10.64 -5.26 -5.95
N GLY A 178 9.32 -5.06 -5.97
CA GLY A 178 8.39 -6.07 -6.46
C GLY A 178 8.51 -6.28 -7.97
N ASP A 179 7.57 -7.03 -8.53
CA ASP A 179 7.58 -7.42 -9.93
C ASP A 179 6.48 -6.74 -10.75
N LEU A 180 6.68 -6.72 -12.07
CA LEU A 180 5.67 -6.26 -13.03
C LEU A 180 5.07 -7.46 -13.76
N TYR A 181 3.75 -7.62 -13.67
CA TYR A 181 2.98 -8.61 -14.40
C TYR A 181 2.32 -7.96 -15.61
N ALA A 182 2.78 -8.32 -16.79
CA ALA A 182 2.22 -7.86 -18.04
C ALA A 182 1.24 -8.89 -18.58
N THR A 183 -0.05 -8.57 -18.60
CA THR A 183 -1.09 -9.45 -19.11
C THR A 183 -1.26 -9.20 -20.61
N ALA A 184 -1.08 -10.25 -21.41
CA ALA A 184 -1.24 -10.20 -22.87
C ALA A 184 -2.67 -9.84 -23.24
N HIS A 185 -2.81 -8.83 -24.09
CA HIS A 185 -4.07 -8.46 -24.71
C HIS A 185 -3.86 -8.39 -26.22
N VAL A 186 -4.19 -9.49 -26.88
CA VAL A 186 -4.11 -9.66 -28.32
C VAL A 186 -5.18 -8.78 -28.99
N GLU A 187 -4.71 -7.89 -29.86
CA GLU A 187 -5.56 -7.01 -30.63
C GLU A 187 -5.82 -7.60 -32.02
N LEU A 188 -7.10 -7.78 -32.33
CA LEU A 188 -7.56 -8.22 -33.63
C LEU A 188 -7.70 -7.03 -34.59
N PRO A 189 -7.30 -7.17 -35.87
CA PRO A 189 -7.48 -6.13 -36.85
C PRO A 189 -8.98 -5.87 -37.09
N ARG A 190 -9.41 -4.61 -36.96
CA ARG A 190 -10.82 -4.23 -37.17
C ARG A 190 -11.23 -4.19 -38.65
N ARG A 191 -10.26 -4.12 -39.56
CA ARG A 191 -10.46 -4.10 -41.01
C ARG A 191 -9.41 -4.99 -41.66
N LEU A 192 -9.82 -5.74 -42.67
CA LEU A 192 -8.94 -6.62 -43.44
C LEU A 192 -8.92 -6.16 -44.89
N THR A 193 -7.72 -6.10 -45.47
CA THR A 193 -7.56 -5.97 -46.93
C THR A 193 -7.97 -7.27 -47.61
N ALA A 194 -8.23 -7.23 -48.93
CA ALA A 194 -8.54 -8.44 -49.69
C ALA A 194 -7.43 -9.50 -49.58
N GLU A 195 -6.16 -9.09 -49.59
CA GLU A 195 -5.02 -9.98 -49.39
C GLU A 195 -4.98 -10.56 -47.97
N ALA A 196 -5.11 -9.74 -46.93
CA ALA A 196 -5.12 -10.22 -45.55
C ALA A 196 -6.26 -11.23 -45.32
N ARG A 197 -7.45 -10.96 -45.88
CA ARG A 197 -8.59 -11.88 -45.81
C ARG A 197 -8.29 -13.23 -46.45
N ARG A 198 -7.66 -13.25 -47.64
CA ARG A 198 -7.24 -14.49 -48.30
C ARG A 198 -6.28 -15.31 -47.43
N HIS A 199 -5.35 -14.66 -46.74
CA HIS A 199 -4.44 -15.35 -45.83
C HIS A 199 -5.16 -15.93 -44.60
N PHE A 200 -6.12 -15.22 -44.01
CA PHE A 200 -6.92 -15.75 -42.91
C PHE A 200 -7.83 -16.90 -43.33
N GLU A 201 -8.44 -16.83 -44.52
CA GLU A 201 -9.25 -17.92 -45.09
C GLU A 201 -8.40 -19.17 -45.35
N ALA A 202 -7.19 -19.00 -45.87
CA ALA A 202 -6.24 -20.10 -46.06
C ALA A 202 -5.85 -20.75 -44.72
N LEU A 203 -5.56 -19.93 -43.69
CA LEU A 203 -5.28 -20.43 -42.33
C LEU A 203 -6.49 -21.17 -41.74
N ALA A 204 -7.71 -20.67 -41.93
CA ALA A 204 -8.93 -21.30 -41.46
C ALA A 204 -9.21 -22.64 -42.15
N ALA A 205 -8.79 -22.82 -43.41
CA ALA A 205 -8.88 -24.10 -44.10
C ALA A 205 -7.91 -25.13 -43.52
N LEU A 206 -6.68 -24.73 -43.18
CA LEU A 206 -5.67 -25.58 -42.54
C LEU A 206 -6.06 -25.97 -41.11
N ALA A 207 -6.65 -25.04 -40.35
CA ALA A 207 -7.02 -25.25 -38.95
C ALA A 207 -8.20 -26.23 -38.76
N LYS A 208 -8.90 -26.65 -39.82
CA LYS A 208 -9.94 -27.68 -39.71
C LYS A 208 -9.37 -29.08 -39.41
N ASP A 209 -8.07 -29.26 -39.59
CA ASP A 209 -7.38 -30.53 -39.31
C ASP A 209 -6.69 -30.53 -37.92
N ASP A 210 -6.46 -29.36 -37.32
CA ASP A 210 -5.85 -29.20 -35.99
C ASP A 210 -6.93 -28.87 -34.94
N GLU A 211 -7.22 -29.82 -34.07
CA GLU A 211 -8.15 -29.68 -32.94
C GLU A 211 -7.72 -28.52 -32.02
N VAL A 212 -8.55 -27.48 -31.91
CA VAL A 212 -8.29 -26.33 -31.05
C VAL A 212 -8.42 -26.77 -29.60
N ASP A 213 -7.30 -26.85 -28.89
CA ASP A 213 -7.24 -27.22 -27.48
C ASP A 213 -8.19 -26.33 -26.67
N PRO A 214 -9.20 -26.89 -25.97
CA PRO A 214 -10.17 -26.09 -25.24
C PRO A 214 -9.46 -25.25 -24.17
N PRO A 215 -9.92 -24.01 -23.92
CA PRO A 215 -9.32 -23.18 -22.89
C PRO A 215 -9.34 -23.93 -21.55
N PRO A 216 -8.24 -23.91 -20.76
CA PRO A 216 -8.22 -24.54 -19.46
C PRO A 216 -9.37 -23.97 -18.60
N PRO A 217 -10.05 -24.81 -17.79
CA PRO A 217 -11.18 -24.35 -17.01
C PRO A 217 -10.76 -23.17 -16.15
N SER A 218 -11.49 -22.06 -16.28
CA SER A 218 -11.32 -20.87 -15.45
C SER A 218 -11.40 -21.31 -13.99
N ARG A 219 -10.28 -21.20 -13.26
CA ARG A 219 -10.30 -21.38 -11.80
C ARG A 219 -11.22 -20.30 -11.25
N ALA A 220 -12.45 -20.70 -10.91
CA ALA A 220 -13.39 -19.86 -10.19
C ALA A 220 -12.66 -19.27 -8.99
N THR A 221 -12.53 -17.95 -8.97
CA THR A 221 -12.15 -17.22 -7.77
C THR A 221 -13.16 -17.64 -6.69
N PRO A 222 -12.74 -18.28 -5.58
CA PRO A 222 -13.68 -18.54 -4.50
C PRO A 222 -14.24 -17.20 -4.01
N PRO A 223 -15.53 -17.14 -3.63
CA PRO A 223 -16.07 -15.95 -3.00
C PRO A 223 -15.25 -15.67 -1.73
N GLU A 224 -14.74 -14.43 -1.60
CA GLU A 224 -14.20 -13.93 -0.35
C GLU A 224 -15.26 -14.14 0.75
N ALA A 225 -14.86 -14.86 1.80
CA ALA A 225 -15.64 -15.08 3.01
C ALA A 225 -15.35 -14.00 4.04
#